data_AF-A0A957EKD3-F1
#
_entry.id   AF-A0A957EKD3-F1
#
_cell.length_a   1.000
_cell.length_b   1.000
_cell.length_c   1.000
_cell.angle_alpha   90.00
_cell.angle_beta   90.00
_cell.angle_gamma   90.00
#
_symmetry.space_group_name_H-M   'P 1'
#
loop_
_entity.id
_entity.type
_entity.pdbx_description
1 polymer ?
#
loop_
_entity_poly.entity_id
_entity_poly.type
_entity_poly.pdbx_seq_one_letter_code
_entity_poly.pdbx_strand_id
1 'polypeptide(L)'
;MSKLTLWQQRWLVAGTAVLAALLYVGLSARGGGPGFPLDDGWIHQTYARNLASSGRWEYVPGIVSAGSTAPLWTLLLTVGYLLHMPYLWWAFALGIFSLIAVGWSGMAL
;
A
#
# COMPACT_ATOMS: atom_id res chain seq x y z
N MET A 1 23.62 16.77 24.29
CA MET A 1 22.76 16.70 23.09
C MET A 1 21.32 16.94 23.52
N SER A 2 20.65 17.97 22.99
CA SER A 2 19.22 18.20 23.27
C SER A 2 18.37 17.13 22.60
N LYS A 3 17.34 16.62 23.29
CA LYS A 3 16.38 15.69 22.69
C LYS A 3 15.55 16.39 21.61
N LEU A 4 15.19 15.66 20.56
CA LEU A 4 14.27 16.14 19.53
C LEU A 4 12.87 16.36 20.11
N THR A 5 12.14 17.34 19.57
CA THR A 5 10.72 17.55 19.90
C THR A 5 9.83 16.53 19.20
N LEU A 6 8.62 16.30 19.71
CA LEU A 6 7.64 15.37 19.10
C LEU A 6 7.32 15.72 17.64
N TRP A 7 7.24 17.02 17.30
CA TRP A 7 7.04 17.47 15.93
C TRP A 7 8.20 17.08 15.02
N GLN A 8 9.44 17.27 15.50
CA GLN A 8 10.63 16.86 14.75
C GLN A 8 10.66 15.35 14.53
N GLN A 9 10.28 14.56 15.54
CA GLN A 9 10.20 13.10 15.42
C GLN A 9 9.14 12.66 14.41
N ARG A 10 7.94 13.26 14.42
CA ARG A 10 6.88 12.97 13.44
C ARG A 10 7.30 13.27 12.01
N TRP A 11 7.95 14.41 11.78
CA TRP A 11 8.49 14.76 10.48
C TRP A 11 9.61 13.82 10.04
N LEU A 12 10.48 13.42 10.95
CA LEU A 12 11.54 12.46 10.67
C LEU A 12 10.97 11.10 10.27
N VAL A 13 9.95 10.59 10.97
CA VAL A 13 9.25 9.35 10.60
C VAL A 13 8.60 9.48 9.22
N ALA A 14 7.86 10.55 8.97
CA ALA A 14 7.20 10.77 7.68
C ALA A 14 8.20 10.87 6.53
N GLY A 15 9.25 11.68 6.70
CA GLY A 15 10.33 11.84 5.72
C GLY A 15 11.05 10.53 5.43
N THR A 16 11.31 9.71 6.46
CA THR A 16 11.97 8.41 6.29
C THR A 16 11.09 7.41 5.53
N ALA A 17 9.79 7.35 5.84
CA ALA A 17 8.85 6.49 5.14
C ALA A 17 8.73 6.84 3.64
N VAL A 18 8.61 8.13 3.33
CA VAL A 18 8.57 8.62 1.93
C VAL A 18 9.89 8.35 1.22
N LEU A 19 11.04 8.65 1.86
CA LEU A 19 12.35 8.40 1.28
C LEU A 19 12.56 6.92 0.98
N ALA A 20 12.20 6.03 1.91
CA ALA A 20 12.32 4.58 1.71
C ALA A 20 11.49 4.11 0.50
N ALA A 21 10.25 4.59 0.36
CA ALA A 21 9.40 4.24 -0.78
C ALA A 21 9.95 4.79 -2.10
N LEU A 22 10.42 6.04 -2.14
CA LEU A 22 11.04 6.63 -3.33
C LEU A 22 12.32 5.89 -3.73
N LEU A 23 13.16 5.52 -2.76
CA LEU A 23 14.35 4.71 -3.02
C LEU A 23 13.98 3.34 -3.58
N TYR A 24 12.98 2.66 -3.01
CA TYR A 24 12.50 1.38 -3.53
C TYR A 24 12.02 1.50 -4.99
N VAL A 25 11.14 2.46 -5.28
CA VAL A 25 10.61 2.68 -6.63
C VAL A 25 11.72 3.08 -7.61
N GLY A 26 12.62 3.98 -7.19
CA GLY A 26 13.73 4.45 -8.04
C GLY A 26 14.78 3.38 -8.33
N LEU A 27 15.08 2.52 -7.35
CA LEU A 27 16.01 1.40 -7.54
C LEU A 27 15.39 0.27 -8.36
N SER A 28 14.12 -0.07 -8.13
CA SER A 28 13.41 -1.11 -8.91
C SER A 28 13.27 -0.73 -10.40
N ALA A 29 13.15 0.57 -10.70
CA ALA A 29 13.16 1.08 -12.08
C ALA A 29 14.46 0.80 -12.85
N ARG A 30 15.57 0.48 -12.18
CA ARG A 30 16.84 0.09 -12.83
C ARG A 30 16.92 -1.40 -13.19
N GLY A 31 15.95 -2.20 -12.74
CA GLY A 31 15.86 -3.63 -12.99
C GLY A 31 14.54 -4.01 -13.66
N GLY A 32 13.74 -4.86 -13.01
CA GLY A 32 12.45 -5.34 -13.51
C GLY A 32 11.30 -4.31 -13.50
N GLY A 33 11.58 -3.06 -13.10
CA GLY A 33 10.57 -2.01 -12.97
C GLY A 33 9.89 -1.99 -11.60
N PRO A 34 9.16 -0.90 -11.27
CA PRO A 34 8.38 -0.83 -10.04
C PRO A 34 7.24 -1.86 -10.04
N GLY A 35 7.12 -2.63 -8.96
CA GLY A 35 6.09 -3.65 -8.79
C GLY A 35 5.96 -4.07 -7.32
N PHE A 36 5.19 -5.13 -7.05
CA PHE A 36 5.22 -5.76 -5.73
C PHE A 36 6.32 -6.82 -5.71
N PRO A 37 7.21 -6.82 -4.69
CA PRO A 37 8.33 -7.76 -4.63
C PRO A 37 7.88 -9.18 -4.23
N LEU A 38 6.66 -9.30 -3.68
CA LEU A 38 6.02 -10.55 -3.27
C LEU A 38 4.70 -10.73 -4.01
N ASP A 39 4.28 -11.98 -4.16
CA ASP A 39 3.04 -12.41 -4.80
C ASP A 39 1.79 -11.91 -4.07
N ASP A 40 1.82 -11.79 -2.73
CA ASP A 40 0.70 -11.27 -1.93
C ASP A 40 0.15 -9.93 -2.45
N GLY A 41 1.05 -9.01 -2.82
CA GLY A 41 0.66 -7.71 -3.36
C GLY A 41 -0.16 -7.85 -4.65
N TRP A 42 0.22 -8.79 -5.52
CA TRP A 42 -0.49 -9.09 -6.76
C TRP A 42 -1.81 -9.83 -6.51
N ILE A 43 -1.86 -10.69 -5.49
CA ILE A 43 -3.09 -11.39 -5.10
C ILE A 43 -4.16 -10.39 -4.64
N HIS A 44 -3.81 -9.48 -3.73
CA HIS A 44 -4.76 -8.45 -3.27
C HIS A 44 -5.21 -7.50 -4.38
N GLN A 45 -4.30 -7.16 -5.31
CA GLN A 45 -4.66 -6.35 -6.48
C GLN A 45 -5.64 -7.06 -7.41
N THR A 46 -5.47 -8.37 -7.59
CA THR A 46 -6.39 -9.17 -8.41
C THR A 46 -7.78 -9.19 -7.80
N TYR A 47 -7.89 -9.44 -6.49
CA TYR A 47 -9.16 -9.35 -5.79
C TYR A 47 -9.76 -7.94 -5.85
N ALA A 48 -8.96 -6.90 -5.65
CA ALA A 48 -9.44 -5.52 -5.66
C ALA A 48 -9.97 -5.09 -7.03
N ARG A 49 -9.26 -5.46 -8.11
CA ARG A 49 -9.70 -5.23 -9.49
C ARG A 49 -11.03 -5.95 -9.78
N ASN A 50 -11.09 -7.23 -9.44
CA ASN A 50 -12.28 -8.04 -9.70
C ASN A 50 -13.47 -7.50 -8.88
N LEU A 51 -13.26 -7.17 -7.61
CA LEU A 51 -14.27 -6.57 -6.74
C LEU A 51 -14.78 -5.23 -7.31
N ALA A 52 -13.89 -4.37 -7.82
CA ALA A 52 -14.29 -3.12 -8.46
C ALA A 52 -15.12 -3.33 -9.73
N SER A 53 -14.81 -4.38 -10.50
CA SER A 53 -15.47 -4.66 -11.78
C SER A 53 -16.78 -5.44 -11.67
N SER A 54 -16.85 -6.44 -10.77
CA SER A 54 -17.95 -7.40 -10.68
C SER A 54 -18.75 -7.29 -9.39
N GLY A 55 -18.25 -6.54 -8.40
CA GLY A 55 -18.84 -6.45 -7.06
C GLY A 55 -18.67 -7.73 -6.24
N ARG A 56 -17.86 -8.69 -6.70
CA ARG A 56 -17.68 -10.00 -6.06
C ARG A 56 -16.23 -10.26 -5.66
N TRP A 57 -16.06 -11.04 -4.60
CA TRP A 57 -14.75 -11.48 -4.10
C TRP A 57 -14.23 -12.64 -4.94
N GLU A 58 -13.50 -12.32 -6.01
CA GLU A 58 -13.06 -13.30 -7.00
C GLU A 58 -11.55 -13.17 -7.22
N TYR A 59 -10.80 -14.26 -7.14
CA TYR A 59 -9.43 -14.30 -7.69
C TYR A 59 -9.46 -14.61 -9.18
N VAL A 60 -10.13 -15.72 -9.53
CA VAL A 60 -10.49 -16.07 -10.90
C VAL A 60 -11.85 -15.44 -11.22
N PRO A 61 -11.97 -14.58 -12.24
CA PRO A 61 -13.24 -13.95 -12.60
C PRO A 61 -14.38 -14.98 -12.76
N GLY A 62 -15.53 -14.70 -12.16
CA GLY A 62 -16.69 -15.61 -12.15
C GLY A 62 -16.67 -16.70 -11.07
N ILE A 63 -15.57 -16.86 -10.32
CA ILE A 63 -15.45 -17.82 -9.22
C ILE A 63 -15.27 -17.05 -7.91
N VAL A 64 -16.32 -17.03 -7.08
CA VAL A 64 -16.27 -16.41 -5.75
C VAL A 64 -15.38 -17.24 -4.84
N SER A 65 -14.41 -16.59 -4.19
CA SER A 65 -13.45 -17.24 -3.31
C SER A 65 -13.03 -16.30 -2.17
N ALA A 66 -12.87 -16.86 -0.96
CA ALA A 66 -12.46 -16.13 0.23
C ALA A 66 -10.94 -16.19 0.47
N GLY A 67 -10.13 -16.04 -0.58
CA GLY A 67 -8.67 -16.15 -0.52
C GLY A 67 -7.93 -14.86 -0.16
N SER A 68 -8.63 -13.74 0.06
CA SER A 68 -8.02 -12.49 0.50
C SER A 68 -7.75 -12.54 2.01
N THR A 69 -6.48 -12.73 2.40
CA THR A 69 -6.02 -12.75 3.80
C THR A 69 -5.98 -11.37 4.49
N ALA A 70 -6.24 -10.29 3.74
CA ALA A 70 -6.35 -8.92 4.24
C ALA A 70 -7.57 -8.19 3.62
N PRO A 71 -8.81 -8.52 4.02
CA PRO A 71 -10.02 -7.98 3.39
C PRO A 71 -10.11 -6.46 3.43
N LEU A 72 -9.72 -5.81 4.54
CA LEU A 72 -9.70 -4.35 4.65
C LEU A 72 -8.75 -3.73 3.63
N TRP A 73 -7.56 -4.30 3.45
CA TRP A 73 -6.59 -3.83 2.48
C TRP A 73 -7.12 -3.95 1.04
N THR A 74 -7.75 -5.08 0.71
CA THR A 74 -8.38 -5.28 -0.60
C THR A 74 -9.49 -4.24 -0.87
N LEU A 75 -10.31 -3.90 0.14
CA LEU A 75 -11.33 -2.85 0.00
C LEU A 75 -10.69 -1.48 -0.26
N LEU A 76 -9.61 -1.12 0.45
CA LEU A 76 -8.88 0.13 0.20
C LEU A 76 -8.27 0.19 -1.20
N LEU A 77 -7.72 -0.93 -1.70
CA LEU A 77 -7.21 -1.02 -3.07
C LEU A 77 -8.33 -0.91 -4.11
N THR A 78 -9.51 -1.47 -3.84
CA THR A 78 -10.69 -1.43 -4.73
C THR A 78 -11.08 0.01 -5.06
N VAL A 79 -10.99 0.92 -4.09
CA VAL A 79 -11.23 2.36 -4.31
C VAL A 79 -10.34 2.92 -5.41
N GLY A 80 -9.08 2.50 -5.49
CA GLY A 80 -8.16 2.94 -6.55
C GLY A 80 -8.65 2.57 -7.95
N TYR A 81 -9.17 1.36 -8.11
CA TYR A 81 -9.78 0.92 -9.38
C TYR A 81 -11.06 1.67 -9.71
N LEU A 82 -11.93 1.92 -8.72
CA LEU A 82 -13.15 2.72 -8.92
C LEU A 82 -12.86 4.16 -9.34
N LEU A 83 -11.76 4.72 -8.83
CA LEU A 83 -11.27 6.06 -9.19
C LEU A 83 -10.41 6.07 -10.46
N HIS A 84 -10.24 4.93 -11.14
CA HIS A 84 -9.37 4.77 -12.32
C HIS A 84 -7.91 5.21 -12.08
N MET A 85 -7.42 5.09 -10.84
CA MET A 85 -6.04 5.41 -10.49
C MET A 85 -5.09 4.29 -10.93
N PRO A 86 -3.84 4.62 -11.30
CA PRO A 86 -2.82 3.60 -11.53
C PRO A 86 -2.60 2.76 -10.26
N TYR A 87 -2.83 1.44 -10.35
CA TYR A 87 -2.91 0.55 -9.18
C TYR A 87 -1.62 0.53 -8.33
N LEU A 88 -0.44 0.63 -8.96
CA LEU A 88 0.84 0.71 -8.24
C LEU A 88 0.94 2.00 -7.41
N TRP A 89 0.60 3.14 -8.01
CA TRP A 89 0.66 4.44 -7.35
C TRP A 89 -0.29 4.50 -6.16
N TRP A 90 -1.51 4.00 -6.34
CA TRP A 90 -2.50 3.92 -5.26
C TRP A 90 -2.02 3.03 -4.11
N ALA A 91 -1.50 1.85 -4.42
CA ALA A 91 -0.99 0.92 -3.41
C ALA A 91 0.22 1.49 -2.64
N PHE A 92 1.18 2.12 -3.34
CA PHE A 92 2.32 2.75 -2.67
C PHE A 92 1.89 3.94 -1.81
N ALA A 93 0.95 4.77 -2.27
CA ALA A 93 0.43 5.88 -1.48
C ALA A 93 -0.23 5.39 -0.19
N LEU A 94 -1.09 4.36 -0.28
CA LEU A 94 -1.71 3.73 0.88
C LEU A 94 -0.66 3.10 1.81
N GLY A 95 0.33 2.40 1.26
CA GLY A 95 1.40 1.77 2.03
C GLY A 95 2.25 2.80 2.79
N ILE A 96 2.63 3.90 2.14
CA ILE A 96 3.34 5.02 2.78
C ILE A 96 2.49 5.61 3.90
N PHE A 97 1.21 5.89 3.63
CA PHE A 97 0.30 6.42 4.64
C PHE A 97 0.19 5.48 5.85
N SER A 98 -0.02 4.18 5.63
CA SER A 98 -0.09 3.17 6.69
C SER A 98 1.21 3.09 7.50
N LEU A 99 2.37 3.14 6.85
CA LEU A 99 3.67 3.12 7.53
C LEU A 99 3.86 4.35 8.43
N ILE A 100 3.50 5.54 7.93
CA ILE A 100 3.54 6.79 8.71
C ILE A 100 2.60 6.71 9.91
N ALA A 101 1.36 6.26 9.67
CA ALA A 101 0.33 6.15 10.71
C ALA A 101 0.78 5.21 11.84
N VAL A 102 1.35 4.05 11.51
CA VAL A 102 1.89 3.10 12.49
C VAL A 102 3.06 3.70 13.28
N GLY A 103 3.98 4.39 12.59
CA GLY A 103 5.10 5.07 13.25
C GLY A 103 4.62 6.16 14.22
N TRP A 104 3.58 6.91 13.85
CA TRP A 104 2.99 7.93 14.71
C TRP A 104 2.22 7.35 15.89
N SER A 105 1.46 6.26 15.69
CA SER A 105 0.76 5.60 16.79
C SER A 105 1.73 5.02 17.81
N GLY A 106 2.85 4.44 17.36
CA GLY A 106 3.87 3.89 18.24
C GLY A 106 4.58 4.94 19.11
N MET A 107 4.62 6.20 18.69
CA MET A 107 5.16 7.31 19.51
C MET A 107 4.17 7.84 20.56
N ALA A 108 2.90 7.45 20.47
CA ALA A 108 1.84 7.91 21.38
C ALA A 108 1.57 6.92 22.54
N LEU A 109 2.20 5.73 22.49
CA LEU A 109 2.18 4.70 23.53
C LEU A 109 3.35 4.91 24.50
#